data_AF-Q9KGE8-F1
#
_entry.id   AF-Q9KGE8-F1
#
_cell.length_a   1.000
_cell.length_b   1.000
_cell.length_c   1.000
_cell.angle_alpha   90.00
_cell.angle_beta   90.00
_cell.angle_gamma   90.00
#
_symmetry.space_group_name_H-M   'P 1'
#
loop_
_entity.id
_entity.type
_entity.pdbx_description
1 polymer ?
#
loop_
_entity_poly.entity_id
_entity_poly.type
_entity_poly.pdbx_seq_one_letter_code
_entity_poly.pdbx_strand_id
1 'polypeptide(L)' 'MAGGVKGIGKFFGDVVAEMKRVSWPTRKELTRYTLVVLGTVAFITVFFAVVDYGISALVRGLIE' A
#
# COMPACT_ATOMS: atom_id res chain seq x y z
N MET A 1 -26.46 -19.34 -29.32
CA MET A 1 -26.11 -18.40 -28.22
C MET A 1 -25.39 -19.05 -27.03
N ALA A 2 -25.26 -20.38 -26.93
CA ALA A 2 -24.59 -21.05 -25.80
C ALA A 2 -23.04 -21.06 -25.86
N GLY A 3 -22.44 -20.61 -26.97
CA GLY A 3 -20.97 -20.59 -27.12
C GLY A 3 -20.26 -19.48 -26.33
N GLY A 4 -20.91 -18.33 -26.09
CA GLY A 4 -20.27 -17.16 -25.49
C GLY A 4 -19.96 -17.30 -23.99
N VAL A 5 -20.88 -17.87 -23.21
CA VAL A 5 -20.72 -18.04 -21.75
C VAL A 5 -19.65 -19.08 -21.41
N LYS A 6 -19.56 -20.17 -22.21
CA LYS A 6 -18.46 -21.13 -22.10
C LYS A 6 -17.09 -20.48 -22.35
N GLY A 7 -17.02 -19.46 -23.20
CA GLY A 7 -15.80 -18.69 -23.45
C GLY A 7 -15.32 -17.87 -22.24
N ILE A 8 -16.22 -17.15 -21.56
CA ILE A 8 -15.86 -16.31 -20.40
C ILE A 8 -15.45 -17.15 -19.18
N GLY A 9 -16.18 -18.23 -18.87
CA GLY A 9 -15.80 -19.11 -17.76
C GLY A 9 -14.44 -19.76 -17.97
N LYS A 10 -14.16 -20.18 -19.22
CA LYS A 10 -12.83 -20.68 -19.61
C LYS A 10 -11.76 -19.58 -19.47
N PHE A 11 -12.06 -18.34 -19.85
CA PHE A 11 -11.15 -17.21 -19.67
C PHE A 11 -10.76 -16.98 -18.20
N PHE A 12 -11.72 -16.96 -17.26
CA PHE A 12 -11.37 -16.84 -15.83
C PHE A 12 -10.55 -18.04 -15.32
N GLY A 13 -10.86 -19.25 -15.79
CA GLY A 13 -10.07 -20.44 -15.49
C GLY A 13 -8.64 -20.33 -15.99
N ASP A 14 -8.46 -19.85 -17.23
CA ASP A 14 -7.16 -19.60 -17.84
C ASP A 14 -6.40 -18.48 -17.09
N VAL A 15 -7.07 -17.40 -16.66
CA VAL A 15 -6.48 -16.33 -15.83
C VAL A 15 -6.04 -16.86 -14.46
N VAL A 16 -6.86 -17.67 -13.77
CA VAL A 16 -6.48 -18.26 -12.48
C VAL A 16 -5.31 -19.24 -12.65
N ALA A 17 -5.29 -20.01 -13.75
CA ALA A 17 -4.16 -20.87 -14.08
C ALA A 17 -2.88 -20.06 -14.33
N GLU A 18 -3.00 -18.89 -14.98
CA GLU A 18 -1.87 -17.98 -15.20
C GLU A 18 -1.43 -17.27 -13.90
N MET A 19 -2.37 -16.87 -13.04
CA MET A 19 -2.08 -16.30 -11.72
C MET A 19 -1.38 -17.29 -10.78
N LYS A 20 -1.58 -18.60 -10.97
CA LYS A 20 -0.81 -19.65 -10.27
C LYS A 20 0.63 -19.76 -10.77
N ARG A 21 0.93 -19.28 -11.98
CA ARG A 21 2.29 -19.18 -12.53
C ARG A 21 3.01 -17.92 -12.08
N VAL A 22 2.27 -16.91 -11.60
CA VAL A 22 2.85 -15.69 -11.03
C VAL A 22 3.55 -16.04 -9.70
N SER A 23 4.83 -15.71 -9.62
CA SER A 23 5.62 -15.83 -8.39
C SER A 23 5.21 -14.75 -7.40
N TRP A 24 4.14 -14.99 -6.64
CA TRP A 24 3.77 -14.11 -5.54
C TRP A 24 4.92 -14.04 -4.52
N PRO A 25 5.21 -12.84 -3.98
CA PRO A 25 6.26 -12.67 -3.00
C PRO A 25 6.01 -13.58 -1.80
N THR A 26 7.11 -14.06 -1.21
CA THR A 26 7.00 -14.91 -0.03
C THR A 26 6.36 -14.12 1.12
N ARG A 27 5.72 -14.82 2.07
CA ARG A 27 5.15 -14.18 3.27
C ARG A 27 6.19 -13.31 4.00
N LYS A 28 7.47 -13.70 3.96
CA LYS A 28 8.58 -12.96 4.57
C LYS A 28 8.88 -11.64 3.85
N GLU A 29 8.86 -11.63 2.52
CA GLU A 29 9.06 -10.41 1.72
C GLU A 29 7.90 -9.44 1.90
N LEU A 30 6.66 -9.93 1.89
CA LEU A 30 5.48 -9.12 2.17
C LEU A 30 5.57 -8.43 3.52
N THR A 31 5.93 -9.16 4.59
CA THR A 31 6.12 -8.56 5.91
C THR A 31 7.23 -7.51 5.90
N ARG A 32 8.35 -7.75 5.21
CA ARG A 32 9.43 -6.75 5.09
C ARG A 32 8.95 -5.50 4.39
N TYR A 33 8.22 -5.62 3.28
CA TYR A 33 7.66 -4.47 2.58
C TYR A 33 6.67 -3.70 3.45
N THR A 34 5.78 -4.39 4.17
CA THR A 34 4.85 -3.75 5.11
C THR A 34 5.60 -3.02 6.23
N LEU A 35 6.65 -3.62 6.80
CA LEU A 35 7.47 -2.97 7.83
C LEU A 35 8.17 -1.72 7.30
N VAL A 36 8.67 -1.75 6.06
CA VAL A 36 9.27 -0.56 5.42
C VAL A 36 8.22 0.55 5.30
N VAL A 37 7.02 0.23 4.82
CA VAL A 37 5.92 1.21 4.70
C VAL A 37 5.50 1.75 6.07
N LEU A 38 5.35 0.90 7.07
CA LEU A 38 5.02 1.35 8.43
C LEU A 38 6.12 2.24 9.01
N GLY A 39 7.39 1.92 8.76
CA GLY A 39 8.53 2.73 9.18
C GLY A 39 8.55 4.11 8.51
N THR A 40 8.29 4.19 7.20
CA THR A 40 8.22 5.49 6.50
C THR A 40 7.05 6.32 6.97
N VAL A 41 5.87 5.72 7.19
CA VAL A 41 4.70 6.41 7.72
C VAL A 41 4.97 6.94 9.14
N ALA A 42 5.59 6.13 10.00
CA ALA A 42 5.96 6.56 11.36
C ALA A 42 6.95 7.73 11.33
N PHE A 43 7.97 7.67 10.48
CA PHE A 43 8.94 8.78 10.31
C PHE A 43 8.26 10.07 9.86
N ILE A 44 7.41 9.98 8.82
CA ILE A 44 6.66 11.14 8.30
C ILE A 44 5.72 11.70 9.38
N THR A 45 5.08 10.85 10.17
CA THR A 45 4.20 11.26 11.27
C THR A 45 4.96 12.03 12.34
N VAL A 46 6.14 11.56 12.72
CA VAL A 46 7.01 12.29 13.67
C VAL A 46 7.49 13.61 13.08
N PHE A 47 7.88 13.61 11.80
CA PHE A 47 8.28 14.85 11.11
C PHE A 47 7.16 15.89 11.12
N PHE A 48 5.93 15.50 10.76
CA PHE A 48 4.78 16.41 10.82
C PHE A 48 4.50 16.88 12.24
N ALA A 49 4.54 15.99 13.24
CA ALA A 49 4.37 16.40 14.62
C ALA A 49 5.39 17.48 15.04
N VAL A 50 6.68 17.31 14.68
CA VAL A 50 7.73 18.31 14.96
C VAL A 50 7.44 19.62 14.23
N VAL A 51 7.04 19.56 12.95
CA VAL A 51 6.69 20.76 12.16
C VAL A 51 5.49 21.48 12.77
N ASP A 52 4.45 20.75 13.17
CA ASP A 52 3.23 21.32 13.77
C ASP A 52 3.56 22.02 15.10
N TYR A 53 4.40 21.42 15.95
CA TYR A 53 4.86 22.06 17.18
C TYR A 53 5.77 23.26 16.89
N GLY A 54 6.67 23.16 15.92
CA GLY A 54 7.56 24.24 15.52
C GLY A 54 6.80 25.45 14.99
N ILE A 55 5.83 25.23 14.10
CA ILE A 55 4.94 26.27 13.59
C ILE A 55 4.11 26.85 14.74
N SER A 56 3.54 26.01 15.61
CA SER A 56 2.74 26.49 16.75
C SER A 56 3.56 27.40 17.69
N ALA A 57 4.83 27.07 17.93
CA ALA A 57 5.73 27.90 18.72
C ALA A 57 6.07 29.23 18.02
N LEU A 58 6.35 29.18 16.70
CA LEU A 58 6.61 30.38 15.90
C LEU A 58 5.40 31.31 15.84
N VAL A 59 4.20 30.76 15.65
CA VAL A 59 2.95 31.52 15.60
C VAL A 59 2.68 32.17 16.95
N ARG A 60 2.87 31.45 18.07
CA ARG A 60 2.72 32.04 19.41
C ARG A 60 3.70 33.20 19.63
N GLY A 61 4.98 33.04 19.28
CA GLY A 61 5.97 34.12 19.43
C GLY A 61 5.81 35.29 18.46
N LEU A 62 4.95 35.19 17.44
CA LEU A 62 4.62 36.30 16.54
C LEU A 62 3.31 37.01 16.94
N ILE A 63 2.37 36.27 17.53
CA ILE A 63 1.04 36.80 17.90
C ILE A 63 1.02 37.34 19.34
N GLU A 64 1.85 36.80 20.24
CA GLU A 64 2.15 37.39 21.56
C GLU A 64 3.35 38.35 21.47
#